data_AF-A0A355AXM3-F1
#
_entry.id   AF-A0A355AXM3-F1
#
_cell.length_a   1.000
_cell.length_b   1.000
_cell.length_c   1.000
_cell.angle_alpha   90.00
_cell.angle_beta   90.00
_cell.angle_gamma   90.00
#
_symmetry.space_group_name_H-M   'P 1'
#
loop_
_entity.id
_entity.type
_entity.pdbx_description
1 polymer ?
#
loop_
_entity_poly.entity_id
_entity_poly.type
_entity_poly.pdbx_seq_one_letter_code
_entity_poly.pdbx_strand_id
1 'polypeptide(L)' 'GQLSLGDRWILSRLNGVTRKMDTALEEYRFNDAALALYQFTWHELCDWYIEVIKPALMSESGG' A
#
# COMPACT_ATOMS: atom_id res chain seq x y z
N GLY A 1 -7.01 14.23 12.03
CA GLY A 1 -8.14 13.91 11.13
C GLY A 1 -8.45 12.43 11.26
N GLN A 2 -9.72 12.06 11.11
CA GLN A 2 -10.13 10.66 11.13
C GLN A 2 -9.77 10.01 9.79
N LEU A 3 -9.07 8.87 9.83
CA LEU A 3 -8.71 8.12 8.61
C LEU A 3 -9.96 7.65 7.87
N SER A 4 -9.92 7.64 6.54
CA SER A 4 -10.95 7.02 5.72
C SER A 4 -10.90 5.49 5.83
N LEU A 5 -11.90 4.80 5.29
CA LEU A 5 -11.84 3.34 5.16
C LEU A 5 -10.71 2.90 4.23
N GLY A 6 -10.49 3.62 3.13
CA GLY A 6 -9.41 3.36 2.18
C GLY A 6 -8.04 3.48 2.85
N ASP A 7 -7.84 4.50 3.68
CA ASP A 7 -6.57 4.76 4.37
C ASP A 7 -6.26 3.63 5.35
N ARG A 8 -7.26 3.22 6.15
CA ARG A 8 -7.11 2.09 7.07
C ARG A 8 -6.82 0.79 6.32
N TRP A 9 -7.46 0.59 5.19
CA TRP A 9 -7.25 -0.60 4.36
C TRP A 9 -5.81 -0.65 3.85
N ILE A 10 -5.31 0.39 3.18
CA ILE A 10 -3.95 0.37 2.62
C ILE A 10 -2.87 0.26 3.69
N LEU A 11 -3.08 0.85 4.88
CA LEU A 11 -2.17 0.72 6.01
C LEU A 11 -2.14 -0.72 6.57
N SER A 12 -3.28 -1.39 6.62
CA SER A 12 -3.35 -2.81 7.00
C SER A 12 -2.58 -3.69 6.01
N ARG A 13 -2.70 -3.39 4.72
CA ARG A 13 -1.96 -4.08 3.65
C ARG A 13 -0.46 -3.85 3.75
N LEU A 14 -0.04 -2.60 3.94
CA LEU A 14 1.37 -2.23 4.13
C LEU A 14 1.97 -2.99 5.31
N ASN A 15 1.30 -3.01 6.46
CA ASN A 15 1.75 -3.78 7.63
C ASN A 15 1.93 -5.28 7.32
N GLY A 16 1.07 -5.86 6.47
CA GLY A 16 1.21 -7.24 6.02
C GLY A 16 2.44 -7.44 5.13
N VAL A 17 2.73 -6.50 4.24
CA VAL A 17 3.88 -6.54 3.32
C VAL A 17 5.18 -6.34 4.07
N THR A 18 5.23 -5.42 5.04
CA THR A 18 6.39 -5.21 5.91
C THR A 18 6.80 -6.50 6.61
N ARG A 19 5.86 -7.20 7.27
CA ARG A 19 6.16 -8.49 7.92
C ARG A 19 6.69 -9.55 6.95
N LYS A 20 6.13 -9.62 5.74
CA LYS A 20 6.60 -10.56 4.70
C LYS A 20 8.02 -10.23 4.25
N MET A 21 8.30 -8.94 4.04
CA MET A 21 9.63 -8.48 3.66
C MET A 21 10.64 -8.75 4.76
N ASP A 22 10.31 -8.48 6.03
CA ASP A 22 11.19 -8.73 7.18
C ASP A 22 11.61 -10.20 7.23
N THR A 23 10.65 -11.13 7.19
CA THR A 23 10.94 -12.57 7.15
C THR A 23 11.78 -12.97 5.93
N ALA A 24 11.44 -12.46 4.73
CA ALA A 24 12.20 -12.78 3.53
C ALA A 24 13.64 -12.25 3.59
N LEU A 25 13.86 -11.08 4.18
CA LEU A 25 15.18 -10.50 4.37
C LEU A 25 16.00 -11.25 5.42
N GLU A 26 15.39 -11.65 6.55
CA GLU A 26 16.01 -12.51 7.55
C GLU A 26 16.46 -13.87 6.97
N GLU A 27 15.69 -14.41 6.02
CA GLU A 27 16.00 -15.65 5.29
C GLU A 27 16.90 -15.45 4.06
N TYR A 28 17.42 -14.24 3.80
CA TYR A 28 18.21 -13.88 2.61
C TYR A 28 17.49 -14.13 1.26
N ARG A 29 16.15 -14.19 1.26
CA ARG A 29 15.29 -14.38 0.08
C ARG A 29 14.91 -13.03 -0.54
N PHE A 30 15.90 -12.31 -1.06
CA PHE A 30 15.73 -10.97 -1.61
C PHE A 30 14.72 -10.90 -2.78
N ASN A 31 14.65 -11.96 -3.58
CA ASN A 31 13.67 -12.08 -4.66
C ASN A 31 12.23 -12.01 -4.13
N ASP A 32 11.95 -12.63 -2.99
CA ASP A 32 10.61 -12.68 -2.40
C ASP A 32 10.25 -11.36 -1.72
N ALA A 33 11.23 -10.72 -1.06
CA ALA A 33 11.06 -9.37 -0.52
C ALA A 33 10.74 -8.36 -1.64
N ALA A 34 11.50 -8.40 -2.74
CA ALA A 34 11.28 -7.53 -3.89
C ALA A 34 9.92 -7.79 -4.56
N LEU A 35 9.52 -9.06 -4.72
CA LEU A 35 8.23 -9.42 -5.29
C LEU A 35 7.06 -8.94 -4.41
N ALA A 36 7.16 -9.08 -3.08
CA ALA A 36 6.14 -8.61 -2.15
C ALA A 36 5.97 -7.08 -2.23
N LEU A 37 7.08 -6.33 -2.27
CA LEU A 37 7.06 -4.88 -2.42
C LEU A 37 6.47 -4.46 -3.77
N TYR A 38 6.86 -5.15 -4.85
CA TYR A 38 6.38 -4.88 -6.19
C TYR A 38 4.86 -5.08 -6.28
N GLN A 39 4.36 -6.21 -5.79
CA GLN A 39 2.93 -6.52 -5.78
C GLN A 39 2.12 -5.48 -4.99
N PHE A 40 2.60 -5.08 -3.82
CA PHE A 40 1.94 -4.04 -3.04
C PHE A 40 1.90 -2.70 -3.76
N THR A 41 3.06 -2.26 -4.25
CA THR A 41 3.20 -0.94 -4.89
C THR A 41 2.31 -0.85 -6.13
N TRP A 42 2.37 -1.85 -6.99
CA TRP A 42 1.64 -1.81 -8.25
C TRP A 42 0.15 -2.14 -8.05
N HIS A 43 -0.15 -3.28 -7.43
CA HIS A 43 -1.50 -3.83 -7.44
C HIS A 43 -2.36 -3.43 -6.27
N GLU A 44 -1.84 -2.82 -5.22
CA GLU A 44 -2.65 -2.40 -4.07
C GLU A 44 -2.62 -0.87 -3.91
N LEU A 45 -1.43 -0.28 -4.00
CA LEU A 45 -1.26 1.16 -3.90
C LEU A 45 -1.71 1.86 -5.19
N CYS A 46 -1.10 1.55 -6.34
CA CYS A 46 -1.41 2.24 -7.60
C CYS A 46 -2.78 1.86 -8.16
N ASP A 47 -3.05 0.56 -8.36
CA ASP A 47 -4.28 0.11 -9.00
C ASP A 47 -5.54 0.41 -8.17
N TRP A 48 -5.45 0.42 -6.83
CA TRP A 48 -6.62 0.62 -5.96
C TRP A 48 -6.56 1.89 -5.12
N TYR A 49 -5.57 2.03 -4.24
CA TYR A 49 -5.63 3.09 -3.23
C TYR A 49 -5.59 4.50 -3.86
N ILE A 50 -4.72 4.72 -4.84
CA ILE A 50 -4.65 6.01 -5.55
C ILE A 50 -6.00 6.31 -6.20
N GLU A 51 -6.63 5.33 -6.87
CA GLU A 51 -7.95 5.49 -7.48
C GLU A 51 -9.04 5.80 -6.45
N VAL A 52 -8.99 5.16 -5.28
CA VAL A 52 -9.95 5.38 -4.17
C VAL A 52 -9.87 6.80 -3.62
N ILE A 53 -8.68 7.40 -3.54
CA ILE A 53 -8.51 8.75 -2.98
C ILE A 53 -8.71 9.87 -3.99
N LYS A 54 -8.73 9.57 -5.30
CA LYS A 54 -8.92 10.59 -6.36
C LYS A 54 -10.12 11.51 -6.13
N PRO A 55 -11.33 11.04 -5.78
CA PRO A 55 -12.47 11.93 -5.56
C PRO A 55 -12.23 12.93 -4.41
N ALA A 56 -11.61 12.46 -3.31
CA ALA A 56 -11.29 13.31 -2.17
C ALA A 56 -10.25 14.38 -2.57
N LEU A 57 -9.20 14.00 -3.29
CA LEU A 57 -8.18 14.92 -3.78
C LEU A 57 -8.74 15.97 -4.74
N MET A 58 -9.61 15.56 -5.67
CA MET A 58 -10.25 16.47 -6.62
C MET A 58 -11.24 17.42 -5.93
N SER A 59 -11.87 16.99 -4.83
CA SER A 59 -12.75 17.87 -4.04
C SER A 59 -11.98 18.96 -3.28
N GLU A 60 -10.73 18.71 -2.88
CA GLU A 60 -9.87 19.73 -2.26
C GLU A 60 -9.24 20.69 -3.28
N SER A 61 -9.06 20.24 -4.52
CA SER A 61 -8.41 21.01 -5.59
C SER A 61 -9.36 21.94 -6.35
N GLY A 62 -10.67 21.79 -6.15
CA GLY A 62 -11.74 22.52 -6.86
C GLY A 62 -12.35 23.71 -6.11
N GLY A 63 -11.66 24.24 -5.09
CA GLY A 63 -12.07 25.43 -4.33
C GLY A 63 -11.52 26.74 -4.88
#